data_AF-A0A0F9N368-F1
#
_entry.id   AF-A0A0F9N368-F1
#
_cell.length_a   1.000
_cell.length_b   1.000
_cell.length_c   1.000
_cell.angle_alpha   90.00
_cell.angle_beta   90.00
_cell.angle_gamma   90.00
#
_symmetry.space_group_name_H-M   'P 1'
#
loop_
_entity.id
_entity.type
_entity.pdbx_description
1 polymer ?
#
loop_
_entity_poly.entity_id
_entity_poly.type
_entity_poly.pdbx_seq_one_letter_code
_entity_poly.pdbx_strand_id
1 'polypeptide(L)'
;MAKKKPKKVTTEKKKAIMKKATEYEKKVAQRHRAKQIGGAGKPDYQRGSTKGEVKNRKTPVTKPELKKIAKKNVTEVESKAGFTKPAIKYRDRYKSNIKLFQKGKIIPKKKKK
;
A
#
# COMPACT_ATOMS: atom_id res chain seq x y z
N MET A 1 34.02 4.09 -19.08
CA MET A 1 32.80 4.70 -18.48
C MET A 1 32.88 4.64 -16.96
N ALA A 2 33.11 5.77 -16.29
CA ALA A 2 33.19 5.81 -14.82
C ALA A 2 31.80 5.60 -14.19
N LYS A 3 31.62 4.50 -13.44
CA LYS A 3 30.41 4.25 -12.65
C LYS A 3 30.31 5.31 -11.54
N LYS A 4 29.43 6.31 -11.69
CA LYS A 4 29.12 7.27 -10.62
C LYS A 4 28.63 6.51 -9.39
N LYS A 5 29.39 6.56 -8.29
CA LYS A 5 28.99 5.99 -7.00
C LYS A 5 27.70 6.70 -6.52
N PRO A 6 26.69 5.97 -6.00
CA PRO A 6 25.44 6.58 -5.54
C PRO A 6 25.72 7.52 -4.36
N LYS A 7 25.25 8.77 -4.44
CA LYS A 7 25.36 9.76 -3.36
C LYS A 7 24.62 9.24 -2.10
N LYS A 8 25.32 9.09 -0.98
CA LYS A 8 24.72 8.71 0.32
C LYS A 8 23.71 9.77 0.74
N VAL A 9 22.48 9.37 1.05
CA VAL A 9 21.44 10.26 1.58
C VAL A 9 21.81 10.67 3.00
N THR A 10 21.88 11.97 3.27
CA THR A 10 22.18 12.52 4.60
C THR A 10 21.10 12.13 5.62
N THR A 11 21.48 12.07 6.90
CA THR A 11 20.60 11.65 8.01
C THR A 11 19.33 12.49 8.10
N GLU A 12 19.42 13.79 7.85
CA GLU A 12 18.27 14.70 7.84
C GLU A 12 17.27 14.40 6.73
N LYS A 13 17.77 14.12 5.51
CA LYS A 13 16.91 13.73 4.37
C LYS A 13 16.19 12.43 4.65
N LYS A 14 16.85 11.46 5.31
CA LYS A 14 16.19 10.22 5.74
C LYS A 14 15.07 10.48 6.75
N LYS A 15 15.32 11.31 7.78
CA LYS A 15 14.28 11.73 8.75
C LYS A 15 13.08 12.37 8.07
N ALA A 16 13.32 13.28 7.11
CA ALA A 16 12.25 13.93 6.36
C ALA A 16 11.41 12.96 5.51
N ILE A 17 12.05 11.97 4.87
CA ILE A 17 11.34 10.93 4.09
C ILE A 17 10.47 10.06 5.00
N MET A 18 11.00 9.62 6.15
CA MET A 18 10.25 8.83 7.13
C MET A 18 9.05 9.61 7.65
N LYS A 19 9.25 10.87 8.05
CA LYS A 19 8.16 11.75 8.51
C LYS A 19 7.04 11.86 7.48
N LYS A 20 7.38 12.11 6.21
CA LYS A 20 6.40 12.18 5.11
C LYS A 20 5.67 10.86 4.87
N ALA A 21 6.34 9.71 5.04
CA ALA A 21 5.71 8.40 4.94
C ALA A 21 4.70 8.19 6.07
N THR A 22 5.12 8.44 7.31
CA THR A 22 4.28 8.31 8.50
C THR A 22 3.06 9.24 8.47
N GLU A 23 3.22 10.49 8.03
CA GLU A 23 2.10 11.43 7.86
C GLU A 23 1.08 10.94 6.84
N TYR A 24 1.54 10.36 5.73
CA TYR A 24 0.64 9.80 4.72
C TYR A 24 -0.12 8.59 5.24
N GLU A 25 0.56 7.68 5.93
CA GLU A 25 -0.07 6.52 6.58
C GLU A 25 -1.11 6.96 7.61
N LYS A 26 -0.79 7.95 8.44
CA LYS A 26 -1.73 8.56 9.40
C LYS A 26 -2.98 9.09 8.70
N LYS A 27 -2.81 9.84 7.61
CA LYS A 27 -3.92 10.38 6.81
C LYS A 27 -4.76 9.27 6.18
N VAL A 28 -4.15 8.18 5.72
CA VAL A 28 -4.87 7.03 5.15
C VAL A 28 -5.65 6.30 6.24
N ALA A 29 -5.03 6.03 7.40
CA ALA A 29 -5.70 5.40 8.53
C ALA A 29 -6.94 6.23 8.96
N GLN A 30 -6.81 7.56 9.06
CA GLN A 30 -7.92 8.47 9.35
C GLN A 30 -9.04 8.38 8.31
N ARG A 31 -8.73 8.38 6.99
CA ARG A 31 -9.75 8.23 5.94
C ARG A 31 -10.53 6.92 6.07
N HIS A 32 -9.84 5.86 6.46
CA HIS A 32 -10.46 4.55 6.70
C HIS A 32 -11.11 4.43 8.10
N ARG A 33 -11.08 5.49 8.92
CA ARG A 33 -11.53 5.46 10.33
C ARG A 33 -10.88 4.31 11.10
N ALA A 34 -9.59 4.11 10.86
CA ALA A 34 -8.77 3.04 11.40
C ALA A 34 -7.69 3.60 12.34
N LYS A 35 -7.22 2.75 13.26
CA LYS A 35 -6.05 3.05 14.08
C LYS A 35 -4.79 2.79 13.26
N GLN A 36 -3.88 3.76 13.19
CA GLN A 36 -2.55 3.55 12.63
C GLN A 36 -1.77 2.63 13.58
N ILE A 37 -1.16 1.58 13.05
CA ILE A 37 -0.31 0.66 13.83
C ILE A 37 1.14 0.92 13.46
N GLY A 38 1.49 0.66 12.19
CA GLY A 38 2.86 0.81 11.69
C GLY A 38 3.87 -0.12 12.40
N GLY A 39 5.09 -0.13 11.88
CA GLY A 39 6.20 -0.92 12.43
C GLY A 39 6.48 -2.23 11.69
N ALA A 40 7.69 -2.76 11.88
CA ALA A 40 8.16 -3.93 11.16
C ALA A 40 7.26 -5.15 11.42
N GLY A 41 6.80 -5.80 10.35
CA GLY A 41 5.97 -7.00 10.41
C GLY A 41 4.49 -6.78 10.75
N LYS A 42 4.08 -5.54 11.08
CA LYS A 42 2.69 -5.18 11.40
C LYS A 42 1.98 -4.55 10.19
N PRO A 43 0.63 -4.57 10.12
CA PRO A 43 -0.11 -3.81 9.11
C PRO A 43 0.03 -2.29 9.38
N ASP A 44 -0.20 -1.48 8.34
CA ASP A 44 -0.08 -0.02 8.46
C ASP A 44 -1.24 0.56 9.27
N TYR A 45 -2.44 -0.01 9.12
CA TYR A 45 -3.61 0.37 9.91
C TYR A 45 -4.55 -0.81 10.19
N GLN A 46 -5.39 -0.66 11.21
CA GLN A 46 -6.40 -1.64 11.57
C GLN A 46 -7.72 -0.99 12.02
N ARG A 47 -8.84 -1.55 11.56
CA ARG A 47 -10.21 -1.20 11.96
C ARG A 47 -10.98 -2.46 12.31
N GLY A 48 -11.14 -2.74 13.61
CA GLY A 48 -11.69 -4.02 14.06
C GLY A 48 -10.84 -5.19 13.56
N SER A 49 -11.44 -6.13 12.84
CA SER A 49 -10.76 -7.24 12.16
C SER A 49 -10.10 -6.87 10.82
N THR A 50 -10.42 -5.69 10.28
CA THR A 50 -9.89 -5.20 8.99
C THR A 50 -8.44 -4.76 9.15
N LYS A 51 -7.52 -5.36 8.40
CA LYS A 51 -6.10 -4.96 8.35
C LYS A 51 -5.77 -4.34 6.99
N GLY A 52 -5.08 -3.21 7.01
CA GLY A 52 -4.75 -2.43 5.83
C GLY A 52 -3.25 -2.25 5.60
N GLU A 53 -2.84 -2.31 4.33
CA GLU A 53 -1.49 -1.95 3.89
C GLU A 53 -1.54 -0.76 2.93
N VAL A 54 -0.62 0.18 3.08
CA VAL A 54 -0.50 1.43 2.35
C VAL A 54 0.78 1.43 1.52
N LYS A 55 0.67 1.84 0.25
CA LYS A 55 1.81 2.08 -0.65
C LYS A 55 1.85 3.54 -1.07
N ASN A 56 2.69 4.32 -0.38
CA ASN A 56 2.95 5.73 -0.68
C ASN A 56 4.10 5.91 -1.69
N ARG A 57 3.90 5.48 -2.94
CA ARG A 57 4.89 5.66 -4.00
C ARG A 57 4.23 6.05 -5.32
N LYS A 58 5.04 6.51 -6.28
CA LYS A 58 4.59 6.96 -7.61
C LYS A 58 4.31 5.80 -8.57
N THR A 59 4.82 4.61 -8.30
CA THR A 59 4.63 3.43 -9.14
C THR A 59 3.47 2.57 -8.66
N PRO A 60 2.60 2.08 -9.57
CA PRO A 60 1.46 1.26 -9.19
C PRO A 60 1.89 -0.06 -8.54
N VAL A 61 0.98 -0.67 -7.78
CA VAL A 61 1.21 -2.00 -7.19
C VAL A 61 1.04 -3.06 -8.28
N THR A 62 2.05 -3.91 -8.42
CA THR A 62 2.08 -5.00 -9.40
C THR A 62 1.41 -6.27 -8.87
N LYS A 63 1.12 -7.24 -9.75
CA LYS A 63 0.54 -8.54 -9.36
C LYS A 63 1.44 -9.31 -8.37
N PRO A 64 2.76 -9.46 -8.59
CA PRO A 64 3.63 -10.16 -7.63
C PRO A 64 3.64 -9.50 -6.25
N GLU A 65 3.63 -8.17 -6.20
CA GLU A 65 3.58 -7.43 -4.94
C GLU A 65 2.24 -7.61 -4.22
N LEU A 66 1.13 -7.50 -4.96
CA LEU A 66 -0.19 -7.76 -4.39
C LEU A 66 -0.31 -9.19 -3.87
N LYS A 67 0.31 -10.18 -4.52
CA LYS A 67 0.38 -11.57 -4.03
C LYS A 67 1.15 -11.65 -2.71
N LYS A 68 2.27 -10.92 -2.55
CA LYS A 68 3.02 -10.87 -1.29
C LYS A 68 2.20 -10.21 -0.18
N ILE A 69 1.55 -9.09 -0.48
CA ILE A 69 0.67 -8.39 0.47
C ILE A 69 -0.48 -9.30 0.92
N ALA A 70 -1.12 -10.00 -0.02
CA ALA A 70 -2.24 -10.91 0.26
C ALA A 70 -1.86 -12.09 1.19
N LYS A 71 -0.57 -12.47 1.29
CA LYS A 71 -0.11 -13.49 2.24
C LYS A 71 -0.11 -13.01 3.69
N LYS A 72 -0.14 -11.69 3.93
CA LYS A 72 -0.12 -11.10 5.28
C LYS A 72 -1.51 -11.02 5.94
N ASN A 73 -2.53 -11.70 5.39
CA ASN A 73 -3.92 -11.65 5.87
C ASN A 73 -4.47 -10.21 5.98
N VAL A 74 -4.08 -9.33 5.06
CA VAL A 74 -4.68 -7.99 4.94
C VAL A 74 -5.92 -8.05 4.06
N THR A 75 -6.92 -7.24 4.41
CA THR A 75 -8.22 -7.17 3.73
C THR A 75 -8.37 -5.89 2.94
N GLU A 76 -7.52 -4.90 3.16
CA GLU A 76 -7.51 -3.62 2.43
C GLU A 76 -6.11 -3.26 1.97
N VAL A 77 -6.00 -2.74 0.74
CA VAL A 77 -4.74 -2.23 0.20
C VAL A 77 -4.99 -0.86 -0.41
N GLU A 78 -4.31 0.16 0.11
CA GLU A 78 -4.32 1.53 -0.40
C GLU A 78 -3.04 1.78 -1.21
N SER A 79 -3.18 2.28 -2.43
CA SER A 79 -2.04 2.69 -3.25
C SER A 79 -2.22 4.11 -3.78
N LYS A 80 -1.24 4.98 -3.55
CA LYS A 80 -1.27 6.36 -4.08
C LYS A 80 -1.28 6.40 -5.61
N ALA A 81 -0.52 5.51 -6.25
CA ALA A 81 -0.40 5.38 -7.70
C ALA A 81 -1.40 4.40 -8.32
N GLY A 82 -2.23 3.73 -7.50
CA GLY A 82 -3.15 2.70 -7.95
C GLY A 82 -2.48 1.34 -8.20
N PHE A 83 -3.09 0.55 -9.08
CA PHE A 83 -2.75 -0.86 -9.31
C PHE A 83 -2.66 -1.15 -10.79
N THR A 84 -1.80 -2.10 -11.17
CA THR A 84 -1.74 -2.55 -12.56
C THR A 84 -2.96 -3.41 -12.92
N LYS A 85 -3.33 -3.45 -14.22
CA LYS A 85 -4.42 -4.32 -14.70
C LYS A 85 -4.24 -5.79 -14.27
N PRO A 86 -3.04 -6.41 -14.35
CA PRO A 86 -2.82 -7.76 -13.82
C PRO A 86 -3.06 -7.91 -12.31
N ALA A 87 -2.77 -6.88 -11.51
CA ALA A 87 -3.01 -6.92 -10.06
C ALA A 87 -4.52 -6.89 -9.75
N ILE A 88 -5.27 -6.02 -10.44
CA ILE A 88 -6.74 -5.94 -10.31
C ILE A 88 -7.37 -7.28 -10.73
N LYS A 89 -6.97 -7.84 -11.88
CA LYS A 89 -7.45 -9.16 -12.34
C LYS A 89 -7.13 -10.28 -11.33
N TYR A 90 -5.94 -10.26 -10.72
CA TYR A 90 -5.56 -11.23 -9.68
C TYR A 90 -6.47 -11.13 -8.45
N ARG A 91 -6.75 -9.90 -7.98
CA ARG A 91 -7.69 -9.65 -6.88
C ARG A 91 -9.09 -10.15 -7.21
N ASP A 92 -9.61 -9.79 -8.37
CA ASP A 92 -10.95 -10.18 -8.81
C ASP A 92 -11.10 -11.71 -8.92
N ARG A 93 -10.05 -12.40 -9.40
CA ARG A 93 -10.09 -13.86 -9.63
C ARG A 93 -9.85 -14.68 -8.36
N TYR A 94 -8.87 -14.31 -7.53
CA TYR A 94 -8.35 -15.19 -6.47
C TYR A 94 -8.42 -14.61 -5.06
N LYS A 95 -8.60 -13.30 -4.92
CA LYS A 95 -8.55 -12.60 -3.61
C LYS A 95 -9.70 -11.61 -3.51
N SER A 96 -10.91 -12.10 -3.76
CA SER A 96 -12.12 -11.28 -3.78
C SER A 96 -12.42 -10.65 -2.42
N ASN A 97 -11.89 -11.18 -1.31
CA ASN A 97 -12.00 -10.57 0.01
C ASN A 97 -11.17 -9.29 0.18
N ILE A 98 -10.18 -9.03 -0.69
CA ILE A 98 -9.31 -7.84 -0.61
C ILE A 98 -9.96 -6.66 -1.33
N LYS A 99 -10.13 -5.54 -0.62
CA LYS A 99 -10.54 -4.25 -1.19
C LYS A 99 -9.31 -3.46 -1.63
N LEU A 100 -9.35 -2.93 -2.85
CA LEU A 100 -8.29 -2.10 -3.39
C LEU A 100 -8.76 -0.65 -3.37
N PHE A 101 -7.93 0.26 -2.88
CA PHE A 101 -8.22 1.67 -2.82
C PHE A 101 -7.13 2.50 -3.49
N GLN A 102 -7.55 3.55 -4.20
CA GLN A 102 -6.66 4.54 -4.78
C GLN A 102 -7.07 5.92 -4.29
N LYS A 103 -6.21 6.56 -3.49
CA LYS A 103 -6.45 7.89 -2.92
C LYS A 103 -7.80 7.97 -2.19
N GLY A 104 -8.14 6.93 -1.42
CA GLY A 104 -9.39 6.79 -0.67
C GLY A 104 -10.60 6.33 -1.48
N LYS A 105 -10.48 6.19 -2.81
CA LYS A 105 -11.56 5.69 -3.67
C LYS A 105 -11.42 4.18 -3.86
N ILE A 106 -12.52 3.44 -3.68
CA ILE A 106 -12.52 1.99 -3.91
C ILE A 106 -12.42 1.70 -5.41
N ILE A 107 -11.58 0.72 -5.78
CA ILE A 107 -11.53 0.19 -7.14
C ILE A 107 -12.57 -0.94 -7.21
N PRO A 108 -13.64 -0.78 -8.01
CA PRO A 108 -14.71 -1.76 -8.07
C PRO A 108 -14.18 -3.11 -8.57
N LYS A 109 -14.87 -4.17 -8.16
CA LYS A 109 -14.63 -5.52 -8.71
C LYS A 109 -15.33 -5.61 -10.05
N LYS A 110 -14.70 -6.23 -11.05
CA LYS A 110 -15.47 -6.67 -12.22
C LYS A 110 -16.38 -7.81 -11.78
N LYS A 111 -17.69 -7.68 -12.05
CA LYS A 111 -18.64 -8.78 -11.86
C LYS A 111 -18.15 -9.95 -12.72
N LYS A 112 -18.15 -11.17 -12.16
CA LYS A 112 -18.01 -12.37 -12.97
C LYS A 112 -19.26 -12.40 -13.86
N LYS A 113 -19.06 -12.30 -15.18
CA LYS A 113 -20.07 -12.75 -16.14
C LYS A 113 -20.07 -14.27 -16.12
#